data_AF-A0A8E0VIW7-F1
#
_entry.id   AF-A0A8E0VIW7-F1
#
_cell.length_a   1.000
_cell.length_b   1.000
_cell.length_c   1.000
_cell.angle_alpha   90.00
_cell.angle_beta   90.00
_cell.angle_gamma   90.00
#
_symmetry.space_group_name_H-M   'P 1'
#
loop_
_entity.id
_entity.type
_entity.pdbx_description
1 polymer ?
#
loop_
_entity_poly.entity_id
_entity_poly.type
_entity_poly.pdbx_seq_one_letter_code
_entity_poly.pdbx_strand_id
1 'polypeptide(L)'
;MYGRFVFPNGDYYEGEYTQTPNGIVRNGEGRYMGAFKDILKHSESSHRSSEKTDHSEEDLNSTREPENFQNSHYVCYSGTWVNDKIDGYGFARYPNGEKYEGQFQDNKMHGEGIYTWPDGHILKGTFTNNRLKSQSIVNLKDPSGHEWTGLWNGDNNVLSLATMDELKSRGNTVQTRLALKLTSL
;
A
#
# COMPACT_ATOMS: atom_id res chain seq x y z
N MET A 1 -7.86 -21.36 12.97
CA MET A 1 -6.58 -22.11 13.03
C MET A 1 -5.46 -21.16 12.65
N TYR A 2 -4.21 -21.48 12.95
CA TYR A 2 -3.04 -20.69 12.55
C TYR A 2 -2.07 -21.57 11.78
N GLY A 3 -1.47 -21.08 10.70
CA GLY A 3 -0.59 -21.89 9.87
C GLY A 3 0.26 -21.09 8.90
N ARG A 4 1.27 -21.76 8.35
CA ARG A 4 2.22 -21.24 7.36
C ARG A 4 2.09 -22.07 6.09
N PHE A 5 1.96 -21.41 4.95
CA PHE A 5 1.71 -22.01 3.64
C PHE A 5 2.60 -21.37 2.59
N VAL A 6 3.23 -22.22 1.78
CA VAL A 6 3.87 -21.82 0.52
C VAL A 6 3.04 -22.44 -0.60
N PHE A 7 2.48 -21.61 -1.47
CA PHE A 7 1.65 -22.04 -2.57
C PHE A 7 2.50 -22.50 -3.76
N PRO A 8 1.97 -23.32 -4.69
CA PRO A 8 2.73 -23.81 -5.86
C PRO A 8 3.30 -22.72 -6.76
N ASN A 9 2.76 -21.50 -6.68
CA ASN A 9 3.26 -20.35 -7.44
C ASN A 9 4.27 -19.49 -6.67
N GLY A 10 4.76 -19.97 -5.53
CA GLY A 10 5.74 -19.28 -4.67
C GLY A 10 5.15 -18.23 -3.74
N ASP A 11 3.82 -17.99 -3.76
CA ASP A 11 3.20 -17.10 -2.78
C ASP A 11 3.31 -17.70 -1.39
N TYR A 12 3.46 -16.84 -0.39
CA TYR A 12 3.59 -17.18 1.01
C TYR A 12 2.42 -16.60 1.79
N TYR A 13 1.87 -17.39 2.71
CA TYR A 13 0.94 -16.92 3.73
C TYR A 13 1.29 -17.50 5.09
N GLU A 14 1.21 -16.68 6.13
CA GLU A 14 1.32 -17.11 7.51
C GLU A 14 0.33 -16.32 8.36
N GLY A 15 -0.62 -17.02 8.97
CA GLY A 15 -1.66 -16.34 9.71
C GLY A 15 -2.83 -17.24 10.09
N GLU A 16 -3.87 -16.58 10.56
CA GLU A 16 -5.13 -17.22 10.90
C GLU A 16 -5.90 -17.64 9.64
N TYR A 17 -6.55 -18.79 9.70
CA TYR A 17 -7.35 -19.33 8.61
C TYR A 17 -8.48 -20.22 9.10
N THR A 18 -9.47 -20.39 8.22
CA THR A 18 -10.57 -21.35 8.32
C THR A 18 -10.33 -22.48 7.32
N GLN A 19 -10.36 -23.74 7.78
CA GLN A 19 -10.36 -24.90 6.87
C GLN A 19 -11.78 -25.14 6.38
N THR A 20 -11.94 -25.25 5.07
CA THR A 20 -13.19 -25.63 4.43
C THR A 20 -12.99 -26.92 3.63
N PRO A 21 -14.07 -27.59 3.18
CA PRO A 21 -13.96 -28.71 2.24
C PRO A 21 -13.24 -28.36 0.93
N ASN A 22 -13.25 -27.08 0.55
CA ASN A 22 -12.67 -26.57 -0.71
C ASN A 22 -11.24 -26.00 -0.53
N GLY A 23 -10.65 -26.13 0.66
CA GLY A 23 -9.31 -25.62 0.98
C GLY A 23 -9.30 -24.65 2.15
N ILE A 24 -8.20 -23.90 2.28
CA ILE A 24 -8.03 -22.89 3.32
C ILE A 24 -8.63 -21.56 2.87
N VAL A 25 -9.25 -20.86 3.81
CA VAL A 25 -9.73 -19.48 3.65
C VAL A 25 -9.02 -18.62 4.69
N ARG A 26 -8.27 -17.61 4.26
CA ARG A 26 -7.57 -16.69 5.17
C ARG A 26 -8.59 -15.84 5.92
N ASN A 27 -8.46 -15.80 7.25
CA ASN A 27 -9.44 -15.17 8.11
C ASN A 27 -8.81 -14.85 9.47
N GLY A 28 -8.88 -13.60 9.92
CA GLY A 28 -8.13 -13.08 11.06
C GLY A 28 -6.81 -12.43 10.66
N GLU A 29 -5.86 -12.37 11.58
CA GLU A 29 -4.56 -11.71 11.33
C GLU A 29 -3.59 -12.60 10.53
N GLY A 30 -2.90 -12.01 9.55
CA GLY A 30 -1.95 -12.77 8.75
C GLY A 30 -1.03 -11.92 7.88
N ARG A 31 0.08 -12.53 7.50
CA ARG A 31 1.10 -11.99 6.59
C ARG A 31 1.06 -12.73 5.27
N TYR A 32 1.13 -11.99 4.18
CA TYR A 32 1.20 -12.50 2.82
C TYR A 32 2.38 -11.88 2.09
N MET A 33 3.11 -12.70 1.34
CA MET A 33 4.13 -12.23 0.41
C MET A 33 3.96 -13.00 -0.89
N GLY A 34 3.72 -12.31 -1.98
CA GLY A 34 3.47 -13.01 -3.24
C GLY A 34 3.37 -12.08 -4.42
N ALA A 35 3.11 -12.67 -5.58
CA ALA A 35 2.98 -11.90 -6.82
C ALA A 35 1.90 -10.82 -6.66
N PHE A 36 2.11 -9.68 -7.35
CA PHE A 36 1.10 -8.63 -7.47
C PHE A 36 -0.13 -9.20 -8.20
N LYS A 37 -1.04 -9.81 -7.43
CA LYS A 37 -2.33 -10.32 -7.89
C LYS A 37 -3.42 -9.30 -7.55
N ASP A 38 -4.61 -9.51 -8.09
CA ASP A 38 -5.81 -8.67 -7.84
C ASP A 38 -6.16 -8.41 -6.36
N ILE A 39 -5.50 -9.12 -5.44
CA ILE A 39 -5.67 -9.02 -3.99
C ILE A 39 -5.19 -7.66 -3.43
N LEU A 40 -4.30 -6.93 -4.12
CA LEU A 40 -3.81 -5.62 -3.65
C LEU A 40 -3.59 -4.66 -4.84
N LYS A 41 -4.67 -4.22 -5.48
CA LYS A 41 -4.61 -3.13 -6.47
C LYS A 41 -4.49 -1.80 -5.73
N HIS A 42 -3.52 -0.96 -6.08
CA HIS A 42 -3.36 0.37 -5.45
C HIS A 42 -3.34 1.55 -6.43
N SER A 43 -3.25 1.33 -7.75
CA SER A 43 -3.43 2.37 -8.79
C SER A 43 -3.80 1.75 -10.14
N GLU A 44 -4.46 2.51 -11.03
CA GLU A 44 -4.74 2.11 -12.42
C GLU A 44 -3.47 2.09 -13.30
N SER A 45 -2.38 2.69 -12.80
CA SER A 45 -1.11 2.89 -13.50
C SER A 45 -0.14 1.71 -13.35
N SER A 46 -0.43 0.76 -12.45
CA SER A 46 0.53 -0.29 -12.09
C SER A 46 0.72 -1.27 -13.25
N HIS A 47 1.92 -1.18 -13.84
CA HIS A 47 2.34 -1.90 -15.02
C HIS A 47 2.13 -3.42 -14.94
N ARG A 48 1.76 -3.95 -16.11
CA ARG A 48 1.67 -5.35 -16.53
C ARG A 48 2.56 -6.27 -15.69
N SER A 49 1.91 -7.28 -15.09
CA SER A 49 2.51 -8.51 -14.54
C SER A 49 3.85 -8.80 -15.22
N SER A 50 4.96 -8.62 -14.49
CA SER A 50 6.25 -9.11 -14.93
C SER A 50 6.16 -10.62 -14.94
N GLU A 51 6.30 -11.21 -16.13
CA GLU A 51 6.44 -12.64 -16.30
C GLU A 51 7.60 -13.17 -15.43
N LYS A 52 7.36 -14.37 -14.91
CA LYS A 52 8.20 -15.16 -14.00
C LYS A 52 9.71 -14.98 -14.27
N THR A 53 10.46 -14.60 -13.24
CA THR A 53 11.85 -15.02 -13.11
C THR A 53 11.88 -16.25 -12.21
N ASP A 54 12.39 -17.37 -12.75
CA ASP A 54 12.58 -18.63 -12.03
C ASP A 54 13.42 -18.38 -10.76
N HIS A 55 12.80 -18.48 -9.59
CA HIS A 55 13.51 -18.60 -8.33
C HIS A 55 13.50 -20.08 -7.92
N SER A 56 14.69 -20.60 -7.61
CA SER A 56 14.90 -21.98 -7.15
C SER A 56 14.19 -22.24 -5.83
N GLU A 57 13.61 -23.43 -5.68
CA GLU A 57 12.87 -23.90 -4.49
C GLU A 57 13.62 -23.75 -3.14
N GLU A 58 14.94 -23.54 -3.19
CA GLU A 58 15.82 -23.36 -2.03
C GLU A 58 15.59 -22.02 -1.29
N ASP A 59 15.20 -20.95 -2.00
CA ASP A 59 14.92 -19.64 -1.41
C ASP A 59 13.60 -19.62 -0.61
N LEU A 60 12.66 -20.52 -0.96
CA LEU A 60 11.31 -20.58 -0.37
C LEU A 60 11.26 -21.39 0.94
N ASN A 61 12.29 -22.20 1.23
CA ASN A 61 12.37 -23.06 2.41
C ASN A 61 13.17 -22.46 3.58
N SER A 62 13.66 -21.22 3.45
CA SER A 62 14.34 -20.54 4.56
C SER A 62 13.34 -20.09 5.64
N THR A 63 13.59 -20.49 6.88
CA THR A 63 12.95 -19.95 8.10
C THR A 63 13.49 -18.57 8.50
N ARG A 64 14.51 -18.07 7.80
CA ARG A 64 14.99 -16.70 7.94
C ARG A 64 14.27 -15.83 6.92
N GLU A 65 13.68 -14.72 7.40
CA GLU A 65 13.25 -13.58 6.59
C GLU A 65 14.34 -13.31 5.54
N PRO A 66 14.05 -13.36 4.23
CA PRO A 66 15.09 -13.28 3.21
C PRO A 66 15.86 -11.97 3.34
N GLU A 67 17.18 -12.07 3.60
CA GLU A 67 18.05 -10.94 3.95
C GLU A 67 18.21 -9.90 2.82
N ASN A 68 17.59 -10.12 1.65
CA ASN A 68 17.53 -9.20 0.52
C ASN A 68 16.08 -8.98 0.05
N PHE A 69 15.30 -8.21 0.82
CA PHE A 69 13.95 -7.71 0.48
C PHE A 69 13.88 -6.76 -0.75
N GLN A 70 14.98 -6.66 -1.51
CA GLN A 70 15.07 -6.01 -2.82
C GLN A 70 14.58 -6.90 -3.97
N ASN A 71 13.94 -8.05 -3.69
CA ASN A 71 13.25 -8.80 -4.73
C ASN A 71 12.01 -8.02 -5.21
N SER A 72 12.25 -7.19 -6.24
CA SER A 72 11.43 -6.14 -6.85
C SER A 72 10.08 -6.59 -7.45
N HIS A 73 9.58 -7.77 -7.09
CA HIS A 73 8.44 -8.41 -7.78
C HIS A 73 7.27 -8.81 -6.87
N TYR A 74 7.43 -8.81 -5.55
CA TYR A 74 6.38 -9.23 -4.61
C TYR A 74 5.72 -8.07 -3.88
N VAL A 75 4.40 -8.21 -3.68
CA VAL A 75 3.63 -7.42 -2.72
C VAL A 75 3.74 -8.11 -1.37
N CYS A 76 3.99 -7.33 -0.33
CA CYS A 76 3.93 -7.81 1.05
C CYS A 76 2.74 -7.17 1.74
N TYR A 77 1.99 -7.95 2.50
CA TYR A 77 0.91 -7.47 3.34
C TYR A 77 0.97 -8.10 4.72
N SER A 78 0.61 -7.33 5.74
CA SER A 78 0.40 -7.78 7.10
C SER A 78 -0.83 -7.09 7.65
N GLY A 79 -1.82 -7.85 8.12
CA GLY A 79 -2.99 -7.30 8.77
C GLY A 79 -4.19 -8.23 8.70
N THR A 80 -5.37 -7.64 8.83
CA THR A 80 -6.62 -8.38 8.92
C THR A 80 -7.06 -8.95 7.57
N TRP A 81 -7.52 -10.20 7.61
CA TRP A 81 -8.16 -10.93 6.51
C TRP A 81 -9.57 -11.31 6.92
N VAL A 82 -10.53 -11.20 6.00
CA VAL A 82 -11.90 -11.67 6.16
C VAL A 82 -12.31 -12.40 4.89
N ASN A 83 -12.54 -13.71 4.99
CA ASN A 83 -12.95 -14.55 3.87
C ASN A 83 -12.07 -14.36 2.61
N ASP A 84 -10.75 -14.54 2.77
CA ASP A 84 -9.71 -14.35 1.74
C ASP A 84 -9.53 -12.94 1.19
N LYS A 85 -10.24 -11.95 1.74
CA LYS A 85 -10.06 -10.54 1.41
C LYS A 85 -9.31 -9.82 2.51
N ILE A 86 -8.53 -8.84 2.13
CA ILE A 86 -7.94 -7.86 3.04
C ILE A 86 -9.05 -6.88 3.43
N ASP A 87 -9.41 -6.87 4.70
CA ASP A 87 -10.51 -6.07 5.25
C ASP A 87 -10.23 -5.80 6.72
N GLY A 88 -10.21 -4.53 7.11
CA GLY A 88 -9.70 -4.07 8.40
C GLY A 88 -8.36 -3.35 8.27
N TYR A 89 -7.60 -3.25 9.36
CA TYR A 89 -6.35 -2.51 9.38
C TYR A 89 -5.19 -3.38 8.90
N GLY A 90 -4.26 -2.78 8.15
CA GLY A 90 -3.07 -3.49 7.71
C GLY A 90 -1.98 -2.59 7.15
N PHE A 91 -0.87 -3.23 6.80
CA PHE A 91 0.30 -2.65 6.18
C PHE A 91 0.58 -3.37 4.87
N ALA A 92 0.67 -2.63 3.77
CA ALA A 92 1.06 -3.11 2.46
C ALA A 92 2.37 -2.45 2.01
N ARG A 93 3.26 -3.24 1.42
CA ARG A 93 4.43 -2.76 0.68
C ARG A 93 4.36 -3.27 -0.75
N TYR A 94 4.49 -2.35 -1.68
CA TYR A 94 4.42 -2.62 -3.12
C TYR A 94 5.81 -2.80 -3.74
N PRO A 95 5.93 -3.51 -4.87
CA PRO A 95 7.21 -3.78 -5.52
C PRO A 95 7.97 -2.50 -5.94
N ASN A 96 7.23 -1.44 -6.29
CA ASN A 96 7.79 -0.13 -6.63
C ASN A 96 8.34 0.65 -5.41
N GLY A 97 8.24 0.08 -4.20
CA GLY A 97 8.72 0.67 -2.96
C GLY A 97 7.69 1.53 -2.22
N GLU A 98 6.51 1.74 -2.81
CA GLU A 98 5.39 2.42 -2.14
C GLU A 98 4.88 1.58 -0.98
N LYS A 99 4.35 2.25 0.05
CA LYS A 99 3.78 1.61 1.23
C LYS A 99 2.45 2.26 1.58
N TYR A 100 1.54 1.45 2.09
CA TYR A 100 0.31 1.94 2.70
C TYR A 100 0.10 1.29 4.05
N GLU A 101 -0.30 2.08 5.03
CA GLU A 101 -0.65 1.65 6.37
C GLU A 101 -1.99 2.28 6.73
N GLY A 102 -3.02 1.48 6.96
CA GLY A 102 -4.35 2.04 7.21
C GLY A 102 -5.45 1.01 7.08
N GLN A 103 -6.67 1.52 6.97
CA GLN A 103 -7.82 0.65 6.76
C GLN A 103 -7.88 0.15 5.32
N PHE A 104 -8.40 -1.06 5.18
CA PHE A 104 -8.73 -1.69 3.93
C PHE A 104 -10.18 -2.18 3.98
N GLN A 105 -10.79 -2.23 2.81
CA GLN A 105 -12.10 -2.84 2.59
C GLN A 105 -12.09 -3.51 1.23
N ASP A 106 -12.49 -4.78 1.18
CA ASP A 106 -12.53 -5.56 -0.08
C ASP A 106 -11.24 -5.42 -0.91
N ASN A 107 -10.07 -5.66 -0.31
CA ASN A 107 -8.76 -5.59 -0.98
C ASN A 107 -8.29 -4.19 -1.41
N LYS A 108 -8.98 -3.12 -0.98
CA LYS A 108 -8.68 -1.74 -1.37
C LYS A 108 -8.41 -0.86 -0.15
N MET A 109 -7.52 0.11 -0.30
CA MET A 109 -7.30 1.16 0.70
C MET A 109 -8.61 1.91 0.93
N HIS A 110 -8.99 2.05 2.20
CA HIS A 110 -10.22 2.67 2.66
C HIS A 110 -9.95 3.42 3.97
N GLY A 111 -10.88 4.29 4.39
CA GLY A 111 -10.82 4.94 5.70
C GLY A 111 -9.55 5.76 5.91
N GLU A 112 -9.15 5.96 7.15
CA GLU A 112 -7.91 6.67 7.47
C GLU A 112 -6.69 5.81 7.13
N GLY A 113 -5.69 6.43 6.49
CA GLY A 113 -4.45 5.76 6.13
C GLY A 113 -3.28 6.70 5.90
N ILE A 114 -2.10 6.09 5.84
CA ILE A 114 -0.81 6.71 5.59
C ILE A 114 -0.22 6.06 4.35
N TYR A 115 0.03 6.86 3.34
CA TYR A 115 0.69 6.46 2.12
C TYR A 115 2.12 7.01 2.10
N THR A 116 3.10 6.15 1.82
CA THR A 116 4.52 6.53 1.76
C THR A 116 5.08 6.21 0.40
N TRP A 117 5.66 7.22 -0.27
CA TRP A 117 6.36 7.02 -1.54
C TRP A 117 7.81 6.58 -1.31
N PRO A 118 8.46 5.95 -2.30
CA PRO A 118 9.85 5.48 -2.19
C PRO A 118 10.85 6.60 -1.92
N ASP A 119 10.53 7.83 -2.33
CA ASP A 119 11.37 9.00 -2.10
C ASP A 119 11.22 9.61 -0.70
N GLY A 120 10.41 9.00 0.18
CA GLY A 120 10.26 9.35 1.59
C GLY A 120 9.15 10.37 1.88
N HIS A 121 8.39 10.83 0.87
CA HIS A 121 7.19 11.61 1.14
C HIS A 121 6.14 10.75 1.82
N ILE A 122 5.37 11.36 2.72
CA ILE A 122 4.31 10.71 3.48
C ILE A 122 3.03 11.53 3.32
N LEU A 123 1.93 10.87 3.01
CA LEU A 123 0.59 11.46 2.93
C LEU A 123 -0.31 10.75 3.93
N LYS A 124 -0.91 11.52 4.83
CA LYS A 124 -2.00 11.06 5.70
C LYS A 124 -3.32 11.60 5.18
N GLY A 125 -4.34 10.76 5.11
CA GLY A 125 -5.67 11.17 4.69
C GLY A 125 -6.69 10.05 4.70
N THR A 126 -7.91 10.39 4.29
CA THR A 126 -9.01 9.44 4.13
C THR A 126 -9.03 8.87 2.72
N PHE A 127 -9.10 7.55 2.57
CA PHE A 127 -9.15 6.82 1.30
C PHE A 127 -10.51 6.16 1.07
N THR A 128 -10.86 5.97 -0.19
CA THR A 128 -12.03 5.22 -0.65
C THR A 128 -11.69 4.57 -1.98
N ASN A 129 -11.77 3.23 -2.05
CA ASN A 129 -11.46 2.47 -3.25
C ASN A 129 -10.08 2.82 -3.84
N ASN A 130 -9.03 2.82 -3.02
CA ASN A 130 -7.65 3.17 -3.37
C ASN A 130 -7.37 4.66 -3.65
N ARG A 131 -8.38 5.52 -3.66
CA ARG A 131 -8.20 6.96 -3.94
C ARG A 131 -8.41 7.78 -2.70
N LEU A 132 -7.73 8.92 -2.61
CA LEU A 132 -8.06 9.92 -1.59
C LEU A 132 -9.52 10.36 -1.75
N LYS A 133 -10.26 10.35 -0.65
CA LYS A 133 -11.65 10.77 -0.59
C LYS A 133 -11.76 12.25 -0.89
N SER A 134 -12.54 12.63 -1.90
CA SER A 134 -12.82 14.03 -2.20
C SER A 134 -13.39 14.76 -0.98
N GLN A 135 -13.04 16.02 -0.81
CA GLN A 135 -13.41 16.87 0.32
C GLN A 135 -12.87 16.40 1.68
N SER A 136 -11.76 15.65 1.71
CA SER A 136 -11.07 15.27 2.95
C SER A 136 -9.88 16.19 3.23
N ILE A 137 -9.49 16.31 4.50
CA ILE A 137 -8.26 16.99 4.90
C ILE A 137 -7.11 15.98 4.77
N VAL A 138 -6.02 16.40 4.13
CA VAL A 138 -4.79 15.62 4.00
C VAL A 138 -3.62 16.34 4.63
N ASN A 139 -2.65 15.58 5.13
CA ASN A 139 -1.36 16.07 5.60
C ASN A 139 -0.25 15.42 4.79
N LEU A 140 0.53 16.23 4.06
CA LEU A 140 1.72 15.80 3.35
C LEU A 140 2.94 16.16 4.17
N LYS A 141 3.89 15.24 4.30
CA LYS A 141 5.20 15.46 4.88
C LYS A 141 6.28 15.11 3.87
N ASP A 142 7.25 16.00 3.68
CA ASP A 142 8.44 15.69 2.86
C ASP A 142 9.53 14.96 3.68
N PRO A 143 10.55 14.39 3.03
CA PRO A 143 11.65 13.70 3.72
C PRO A 143 12.46 14.60 4.66
N SER A 144 12.42 15.92 4.46
CA SER A 144 13.09 16.89 5.37
C SER A 144 12.28 17.15 6.64
N GLY A 145 11.04 16.65 6.70
CA GLY A 145 10.15 16.76 7.82
C GLY A 145 9.20 17.96 7.74
N HIS A 146 9.20 18.71 6.65
CA HIS A 146 8.28 19.82 6.45
C HIS A 146 6.88 19.28 6.13
N GLU A 147 5.84 19.89 6.70
CA GLU A 147 4.47 19.39 6.65
C GLU A 147 3.51 20.44 6.06
N TRP A 148 2.56 19.97 5.25
CA TRP A 148 1.50 20.78 4.68
C TRP A 148 0.15 20.11 4.91
N THR A 149 -0.83 20.85 5.41
CA THR A 149 -2.19 20.35 5.60
C THR A 149 -3.16 21.13 4.71
N GLY A 150 -4.09 20.44 4.04
CA GLY A 150 -5.11 21.09 3.23
C GLY A 150 -6.28 20.23 2.79
N LEU A 151 -7.31 20.87 2.23
CA LEU A 151 -8.50 20.20 1.71
C LEU A 151 -8.23 19.60 0.32
N TRP A 152 -8.40 18.29 0.16
CA TRP A 152 -8.31 17.59 -1.12
C TRP A 152 -9.66 17.61 -1.86
N ASN A 153 -9.68 17.99 -3.13
CA ASN A 153 -10.93 18.06 -3.91
C ASN A 153 -11.18 16.90 -4.88
N GLY A 154 -10.23 15.98 -5.08
CA GLY A 154 -10.37 14.87 -6.03
C GLY A 154 -9.76 15.13 -7.41
N ASP A 155 -9.60 16.39 -7.83
CA ASP A 155 -9.09 16.76 -9.16
C ASP A 155 -7.59 17.11 -9.16
N ASN A 156 -6.77 16.42 -8.36
CA ASN A 156 -5.34 16.76 -8.18
C ASN A 156 -5.07 18.14 -7.58
N ASN A 157 -6.12 18.75 -7.00
CA ASN A 157 -6.07 20.07 -6.41
C ASN A 157 -6.31 20.00 -4.90
N VAL A 158 -5.40 20.62 -4.14
CA VAL A 158 -5.55 20.88 -2.70
C VAL A 158 -5.90 22.34 -2.51
N LEU A 159 -7.04 22.62 -1.87
CA LEU A 159 -7.66 23.95 -1.80
C LEU A 159 -7.13 24.87 -0.69
N SER A 160 -6.22 24.43 0.17
CA SER A 160 -5.60 25.34 1.14
C SER A 160 -4.42 24.67 1.82
N LEU A 161 -3.19 24.98 1.40
CA LEU A 161 -2.02 24.76 2.24
C LEU A 161 -1.70 26.10 2.91
N ALA A 162 -2.10 26.28 4.16
CA ALA A 162 -1.60 27.37 5.00
C ALA A 162 -0.19 26.97 5.47
N THR A 163 0.86 27.78 5.32
CA THR A 163 0.87 29.24 5.44
C THR A 163 1.15 29.98 4.12
N MET A 164 0.36 31.02 3.81
CA MET A 164 0.53 31.85 2.61
C MET A 164 1.87 32.62 2.54
N ASP A 165 2.64 32.66 3.62
CA ASP A 165 3.95 33.32 3.66
C ASP A 165 5.07 32.43 3.10
N GLU A 166 4.95 31.10 3.18
CA GLU A 166 5.92 30.16 2.60
C GLU A 166 5.70 29.94 1.10
N LEU A 167 4.44 29.97 0.63
CA LEU A 167 4.11 29.83 -0.79
C LEU A 167 4.53 31.04 -1.64
N LYS A 168 4.58 32.24 -1.04
CA LYS A 168 5.07 33.46 -1.71
C LYS A 168 6.59 33.51 -1.83
N SER A 169 7.33 32.86 -0.93
CA SER A 169 8.80 32.82 -0.97
C SER A 169 9.36 31.67 -1.81
N ARG A 170 8.62 30.56 -1.96
CA ARG A 170 8.98 29.39 -2.79
C ARG A 170 7.94 29.19 -3.91
N GLY A 171 7.91 30.12 -4.86
CA GLY A 171 6.90 30.20 -5.93
C GLY A 171 6.52 28.85 -6.55
N ASN A 172 5.21 28.62 -6.68
CA ASN A 172 4.51 27.55 -7.42
C ASN A 172 4.95 26.07 -7.27
N THR A 173 6.07 25.77 -6.61
CA THR A 173 6.73 24.46 -6.70
C THR A 173 6.07 23.42 -5.79
N VAL A 174 5.53 23.83 -4.64
CA VAL A 174 4.87 22.94 -3.68
C VAL A 174 3.53 22.43 -4.22
N GLN A 175 2.71 23.31 -4.81
CA GLN A 175 1.45 22.92 -5.45
C GLN A 175 1.68 21.96 -6.62
N THR A 176 2.70 22.22 -7.46
CA THR A 176 3.05 21.32 -8.57
C THR A 176 3.55 19.97 -8.09
N ARG A 177 4.40 19.91 -7.05
CA ARG A 177 4.89 18.64 -6.50
C ARG A 177 3.78 17.79 -5.87
N LEU A 178 2.86 18.42 -5.15
CA LEU A 178 1.72 17.73 -4.55
C LEU A 178 0.74 17.23 -5.62
N ALA A 179 0.42 18.05 -6.61
CA ALA A 179 -0.42 17.65 -7.73
C ALA A 179 0.18 16.45 -8.51
N LEU A 180 1.49 16.47 -8.80
CA LEU A 180 2.20 15.37 -9.48
C LEU A 180 2.23 14.06 -8.68
N LYS A 181 2.21 14.14 -7.33
CA LYS A 181 2.23 12.95 -6.47
C LYS A 181 0.84 12.37 -6.27
N LEU A 182 -0.18 13.21 -6.17
CA LEU A 182 -1.55 12.73 -5.99
C LEU A 182 -2.16 12.18 -7.29
N THR A 183 -1.64 12.58 -8.46
CA THR A 183 -1.98 11.92 -9.74
C THR A 183 -1.53 10.46 -9.82
N SER A 184 -0.61 10.00 -8.96
CA SER A 184 -0.12 8.62 -8.97
C SER A 184 -0.91 7.67 -8.07
N LEU A 185 -1.93 8.16 -7.35
CA LEU A 185 -2.86 7.41 -6.50
C LEU A 185 -4.16 7.10 -7.25
#